data_AF-A0A520AQL0-F1
#
_entry.id   AF-A0A520AQL0-F1
#
_cell.length_a   1.000
_cell.length_b   1.000
_cell.length_c   1.000
_cell.angle_alpha   90.00
_cell.angle_beta   90.00
_cell.angle_gamma   90.00
#
_symmetry.space_group_name_H-M   'P 1'
#
loop_
_entity.id
_entity.type
_entity.pdbx_description
1 polymer ?
#
loop_
_entity_poly.entity_id
_entity_poly.type
_entity_poly.pdbx_seq_one_letter_code
_entity_poly.pdbx_strand_id
1 'polypeptide(L)'
;MRSLELGFAGSVATIRRVILEGGDLPFRYEGARIVVALPPVPADAITAGEVATHIVEPGMVLRFEHADPARRAGDYAGGRFPAVERAAADVLEFAQREAVRELGLGEHVARAGLGTIQIMGFDTNAPHDHRDSPPHIHMHLRWPGNTGTQIGHYYIGPDGLLTHNVVGVKGLDAPQRRFERGQAFTTIGADGQGVYTHRITAEGWLDLGRSDGPPCHIRPAGAGGFASGAIVACPGQAPRRITVDDDLAHGVLTVDTDAIRETFHYDPDTGRLTSPSDVPRPGPSVFTGDG
;
A
#
# COMPACT_ATOMS: atom_id res chain seq x y z
N MET A 1 -11.87 21.20 29.66
CA MET A 1 -11.05 20.52 28.62
C MET A 1 -9.91 21.47 28.27
N ARG A 2 -8.65 21.02 28.24
CA ARG A 2 -7.51 21.88 27.89
C ARG A 2 -7.34 21.88 26.37
N SER A 3 -7.33 23.03 25.72
CA SER A 3 -6.93 23.19 24.32
C SER A 3 -5.59 23.91 24.28
N LEU A 4 -4.67 23.43 23.46
CA LEU A 4 -3.39 24.09 23.20
C LEU A 4 -3.56 24.94 21.95
N GLU A 5 -3.33 26.25 22.03
CA GLU A 5 -3.24 27.09 20.84
C GLU A 5 -1.77 27.23 20.44
N LEU A 6 -1.45 26.86 19.20
CA LEU A 6 -0.11 27.05 18.64
C LEU A 6 -0.14 28.13 17.56
N GLY A 7 0.77 29.09 17.69
CA GLY A 7 0.99 30.14 16.69
C GLY A 7 2.14 29.77 15.77
N PHE A 8 1.90 29.76 14.46
CA PHE A 8 2.91 29.51 13.43
C PHE A 8 3.12 30.79 12.60
N ALA A 9 4.36 31.21 12.44
CA ALA A 9 4.74 32.34 11.58
C ALA A 9 5.26 31.84 10.22
N GLY A 10 5.12 32.65 9.17
CA GLY A 10 5.64 32.31 7.83
C GLY A 10 4.77 32.86 6.71
N SER A 11 4.77 32.18 5.56
CA SER A 11 3.91 32.50 4.40
C SER A 11 2.45 32.11 4.67
N VAL A 12 1.84 32.70 5.70
CA VAL A 12 0.49 32.34 6.16
C VAL A 12 -0.57 32.46 5.05
N ALA A 13 -0.37 33.40 4.12
CA ALA A 13 -1.26 33.59 2.97
C ALA A 13 -1.30 32.40 1.99
N THR A 14 -0.34 31.47 2.06
CA THR A 14 -0.29 30.27 1.21
C THR A 14 -0.76 29.00 1.93
N ILE A 15 -1.15 29.09 3.21
CA ILE A 15 -1.66 27.94 3.96
C ILE A 15 -3.13 27.71 3.61
N ARG A 16 -3.40 26.56 2.98
CA ARG A 16 -4.77 26.14 2.60
C ARG A 16 -5.44 25.32 3.71
N ARG A 17 -4.68 24.44 4.38
CA ARG A 17 -5.18 23.47 5.36
C ARG A 17 -4.14 23.24 6.46
N VAL A 18 -4.61 22.84 7.63
CA VAL A 18 -3.78 22.31 8.71
C VAL A 18 -4.36 20.95 9.05
N ILE A 19 -3.52 19.92 9.00
CA ILE A 19 -3.94 18.52 9.14
C ILE A 19 -3.18 17.92 10.31
N LEU A 20 -3.89 17.14 11.12
CA LEU A 20 -3.34 16.33 12.17
C LEU A 20 -3.81 14.90 11.97
N GLU A 21 -2.85 13.98 11.81
CA GLU A 21 -3.11 12.61 11.37
C GLU A 21 -3.88 12.61 10.03
N GLY A 22 -5.15 12.22 10.03
CA GLY A 22 -6.02 12.27 8.84
C GLY A 22 -7.11 13.35 8.89
N GLY A 23 -7.08 14.26 9.86
CA GLY A 23 -8.17 15.21 10.14
C GLY A 23 -7.79 16.67 9.95
N ASP A 24 -8.70 17.44 9.35
CA ASP A 24 -8.59 18.90 9.28
C ASP A 24 -8.72 19.54 10.68
N LEU A 25 -7.82 20.46 10.97
CA LEU A 25 -7.88 21.31 12.14
C LEU A 25 -8.33 22.72 11.76
N PRO A 26 -9.26 23.32 12.52
CA PRO A 26 -9.57 24.72 12.34
C PRO A 26 -8.37 25.59 12.73
N PHE A 27 -8.12 26.61 11.92
CA PHE A 27 -7.11 27.62 12.21
C PHE A 27 -7.63 29.01 11.85
N ARG A 28 -7.02 30.03 12.45
CA ARG A 28 -7.38 31.44 12.26
C ARG A 28 -6.14 32.27 12.01
N TYR A 29 -6.30 33.36 11.27
CA TYR A 29 -5.21 34.31 11.02
C TYR A 29 -5.13 35.36 12.14
N GLU A 30 -3.93 35.61 12.64
CA GLU A 30 -3.59 36.71 13.53
C GLU A 30 -2.40 37.49 12.94
N GLY A 31 -2.69 38.53 12.16
CA GLY A 31 -1.65 39.28 11.44
C GLY A 31 -0.87 38.37 10.49
N ALA A 32 0.44 38.22 10.74
CA ALA A 32 1.35 37.38 9.96
C ALA A 32 1.50 35.95 10.51
N ARG A 33 0.57 35.49 11.36
CA ARG A 33 0.57 34.17 11.99
C ARG A 33 -0.74 33.43 11.71
N ILE A 34 -0.66 32.11 11.68
CA ILE A 34 -1.84 31.26 11.89
C ILE A 34 -1.84 30.77 13.33
N VAL A 35 -3.02 30.71 13.93
CA VAL A 35 -3.25 30.09 15.23
C VAL A 35 -4.10 28.86 15.03
N VAL A 36 -3.60 27.72 15.48
CA VAL A 36 -4.24 26.41 15.36
C VAL A 36 -4.66 25.96 16.75
N ALA A 37 -5.93 25.59 16.90
CA ALA A 37 -6.41 24.96 18.12
C ALA A 37 -6.15 23.45 18.02
N LEU A 38 -5.16 22.96 18.77
CA LEU A 38 -4.84 21.54 18.82
C LEU A 38 -5.68 20.82 19.87
N PRO A 39 -6.36 19.70 19.49
CA PRO A 39 -6.93 18.80 20.48
C PRO A 39 -5.79 18.15 21.29
N PRO A 40 -6.04 17.75 22.55
CA PRO A 40 -5.10 16.92 23.29
C PRO A 40 -4.77 15.65 22.51
N VAL A 41 -3.50 15.46 22.16
CA VAL A 41 -2.99 14.19 21.62
C VAL A 41 -2.36 13.38 22.75
N PRO A 42 -2.64 12.07 22.85
CA PRO A 42 -2.12 11.23 23.93
C PRO A 42 -0.63 10.89 23.77
N ALA A 43 -0.08 11.07 22.57
CA ALA A 43 1.32 10.89 22.19
C ALA A 43 1.62 11.75 20.95
N ASP A 44 2.87 11.76 20.49
CA ASP A 44 3.24 12.42 19.23
C ASP A 44 2.41 11.87 18.07
N ALA A 45 1.77 12.75 17.31
CA ALA A 45 0.91 12.41 16.16
C ALA A 45 1.76 12.09 14.91
N ILE A 46 2.55 11.03 15.02
CA ILE A 46 3.59 10.62 14.08
C ILE A 46 3.03 10.15 12.71
N THR A 47 1.71 9.91 12.62
CA THR A 47 0.96 9.56 11.40
C THR A 47 0.67 10.75 10.48
N ALA A 48 0.87 11.99 10.93
CA ALA A 48 0.50 13.20 10.15
C ALA A 48 1.26 13.35 8.82
N GLY A 49 2.31 12.56 8.60
CA GLY A 49 3.02 12.48 7.33
C GLY A 49 2.46 11.41 6.38
N GLU A 50 1.66 10.45 6.83
CA GLU A 50 1.18 9.37 5.97
C GLU A 50 0.18 9.88 4.93
N VAL A 51 0.42 9.57 3.66
CA VAL A 51 -0.50 9.86 2.56
C VAL A 51 -0.73 8.57 1.80
N ALA A 52 -1.75 7.81 2.22
CA ALA A 52 -2.02 6.50 1.66
C ALA A 52 -3.51 6.19 1.51
N THR A 53 -3.90 5.68 0.34
CA THR A 53 -5.24 5.16 0.06
C THR A 53 -5.35 3.70 0.49
N HIS A 54 -6.39 3.35 1.23
CA HIS A 54 -6.65 1.96 1.63
C HIS A 54 -7.78 1.36 0.79
N ILE A 55 -7.48 0.30 0.04
CA ILE A 55 -8.44 -0.49 -0.75
C ILE A 55 -8.61 -1.83 -0.04
N VAL A 56 -9.82 -2.10 0.45
CA VAL A 56 -10.13 -3.25 1.29
C VAL A 56 -10.92 -4.29 0.52
N GLU A 57 -10.48 -5.54 0.60
CA GLU A 57 -11.13 -6.71 0.01
C GLU A 57 -11.22 -7.85 1.05
N PRO A 58 -12.03 -8.90 0.80
CA PRO A 58 -12.09 -10.05 1.70
C PRO A 58 -10.69 -10.62 1.99
N GLY A 59 -10.24 -10.49 3.24
CA GLY A 59 -8.95 -10.99 3.71
C GLY A 59 -7.71 -10.31 3.14
N MET A 60 -7.85 -9.16 2.47
CA MET A 60 -6.75 -8.39 1.91
C MET A 60 -6.96 -6.88 2.04
N VAL A 61 -5.88 -6.14 2.30
CA VAL A 61 -5.85 -4.68 2.26
C VAL A 61 -4.65 -4.25 1.42
N LEU A 62 -4.90 -3.44 0.40
CA LEU A 62 -3.87 -2.70 -0.31
C LEU A 62 -3.81 -1.29 0.28
N ARG A 63 -2.67 -0.93 0.90
CA ARG A 63 -2.35 0.43 1.36
C ARG A 63 -1.45 1.05 0.29
N PHE A 64 -2.02 1.88 -0.57
CA PHE A 64 -1.33 2.55 -1.66
C PHE A 64 -0.75 3.86 -1.16
N GLU A 65 0.56 3.95 -0.97
CA GLU A 65 1.25 5.19 -0.61
C GLU A 65 1.29 6.13 -1.81
N HIS A 66 1.09 7.44 -1.67
CA HIS A 66 1.05 8.36 -2.84
C HIS A 66 2.39 9.04 -3.16
N ALA A 67 3.41 8.91 -2.30
CA ALA A 67 4.78 9.38 -2.52
C ALA A 67 4.94 10.73 -3.27
N ASP A 68 4.28 11.78 -2.78
CA ASP A 68 4.35 13.13 -3.36
C ASP A 68 5.80 13.67 -3.31
N PRO A 69 6.43 14.00 -4.47
CA PRO A 69 7.78 14.56 -4.51
C PRO A 69 7.95 15.86 -3.70
N ALA A 70 6.88 16.63 -3.52
CA ALA A 70 6.88 17.85 -2.71
C ALA A 70 6.95 17.57 -1.20
N ARG A 71 6.62 16.35 -0.77
CA ARG A 71 6.60 15.90 0.64
C ARG A 71 7.80 15.06 1.03
N ARG A 72 8.78 14.90 0.14
CA ARG A 72 9.95 14.04 0.36
C ARG A 72 10.70 14.39 1.65
N ALA A 73 11.09 13.38 2.42
CA ALA A 73 11.82 13.52 3.68
C ALA A 73 12.74 12.32 3.92
N GLY A 74 13.43 12.29 5.06
CA GLY A 74 14.38 11.22 5.40
C GLY A 74 15.45 11.01 4.32
N ASP A 75 15.70 9.75 3.96
CA ASP A 75 16.68 9.37 2.93
C ASP A 75 16.34 9.93 1.53
N TYR A 76 15.08 10.31 1.29
CA TYR A 76 14.60 10.88 0.02
C TYR A 76 14.56 12.42 0.03
N ALA A 77 14.96 13.08 1.12
CA ALA A 77 14.92 14.55 1.23
C ALA A 77 15.76 15.28 0.17
N GLY A 78 16.79 14.62 -0.36
CA GLY A 78 17.70 15.14 -1.37
C GLY A 78 18.01 14.12 -2.47
N GLY A 79 18.74 14.56 -3.50
CA GLY A 79 19.15 13.69 -4.60
C GLY A 79 18.03 13.35 -5.59
N ARG A 80 18.20 12.23 -6.30
CA ARG A 80 17.26 11.73 -7.31
C ARG A 80 15.99 11.22 -6.63
N PHE A 81 14.84 11.69 -7.10
CA PHE A 81 13.56 11.09 -6.72
C PHE A 81 13.38 9.73 -7.42
N PRO A 82 12.96 8.67 -6.71
CA PRO A 82 12.87 7.31 -7.26
C PRO A 82 11.65 7.11 -8.17
N ALA A 83 11.52 7.91 -9.23
CA ALA A 83 10.32 7.95 -10.07
C ALA A 83 10.05 6.61 -10.79
N VAL A 84 11.10 5.93 -11.27
CA VAL A 84 10.95 4.62 -11.94
C VAL A 84 10.54 3.56 -10.95
N GLU A 85 11.19 3.53 -9.79
CA GLU A 85 10.89 2.57 -8.73
C GLU A 85 9.49 2.81 -8.15
N ARG A 86 9.04 4.07 -8.12
CA ARG A 86 7.69 4.42 -7.69
C ARG A 86 6.63 3.92 -8.67
N ALA A 87 6.76 4.25 -9.95
CA ALA A 87 5.85 3.74 -10.97
C ALA A 87 5.85 2.19 -11.03
N ALA A 88 7.00 1.56 -10.77
CA ALA A 88 7.09 0.11 -10.64
C ALA A 88 6.36 -0.42 -9.40
N ALA A 89 6.48 0.23 -8.25
CA ALA A 89 5.75 -0.12 -7.03
C ALA A 89 4.23 -0.04 -7.25
N ASP A 90 3.73 1.07 -7.80
CA ASP A 90 2.31 1.28 -8.07
C ASP A 90 1.72 0.11 -8.87
N VAL A 91 2.40 -0.27 -9.95
CA VAL A 91 2.00 -1.39 -10.81
C VAL A 91 2.10 -2.73 -10.09
N LEU A 92 3.16 -2.97 -9.32
CA LEU A 92 3.38 -4.23 -8.63
C LEU A 92 2.36 -4.47 -7.52
N GLU A 93 1.96 -3.43 -6.78
CA GLU A 93 0.93 -3.53 -5.75
C GLU A 93 -0.39 -4.02 -6.33
N PHE A 94 -0.83 -3.41 -7.44
CA PHE A 94 -2.06 -3.84 -8.13
C PHE A 94 -1.90 -5.19 -8.84
N ALA A 95 -0.71 -5.53 -9.33
CA ALA A 95 -0.44 -6.85 -9.90
C ALA A 95 -0.46 -7.97 -8.86
N GLN A 96 0.05 -7.72 -7.64
CA GLN A 96 -0.08 -8.64 -6.52
C GLN A 96 -1.53 -8.78 -6.08
N ARG A 97 -2.29 -7.68 -6.02
CA ARG A 97 -3.73 -7.71 -5.74
C ARG A 97 -4.49 -8.56 -6.75
N GLU A 98 -4.20 -8.42 -8.04
CA GLU A 98 -4.86 -9.23 -9.07
C GLU A 98 -4.51 -10.71 -8.94
N ALA A 99 -3.24 -11.04 -8.70
CA ALA A 99 -2.85 -12.43 -8.42
C ALA A 99 -3.52 -12.98 -7.14
N VAL A 100 -3.65 -12.18 -6.08
CA VAL A 100 -4.38 -12.55 -4.85
C VAL A 100 -5.84 -12.87 -5.14
N ARG A 101 -6.50 -12.09 -6.00
CA ARG A 101 -7.89 -12.32 -6.45
C ARG A 101 -8.01 -13.62 -7.24
N GLU A 102 -7.21 -13.76 -8.29
CA GLU A 102 -7.27 -14.92 -9.21
C GLU A 102 -6.90 -16.24 -8.50
N LEU A 103 -6.03 -16.21 -7.49
CA LEU A 103 -5.68 -17.37 -6.66
C LEU A 103 -6.66 -17.64 -5.51
N GLY A 104 -7.63 -16.75 -5.27
CA GLY A 104 -8.56 -16.84 -4.14
C GLY A 104 -7.90 -16.76 -2.77
N LEU A 105 -6.73 -16.11 -2.67
CA LEU A 105 -5.92 -16.08 -1.44
C LEU A 105 -6.58 -15.26 -0.34
N GLY A 106 -7.12 -14.08 -0.67
CA GLY A 106 -7.80 -13.22 0.30
C GLY A 106 -9.00 -13.93 0.94
N GLU A 107 -9.88 -14.50 0.12
CA GLU A 107 -11.03 -15.24 0.63
C GLU A 107 -10.63 -16.46 1.47
N HIS A 108 -9.58 -17.18 1.07
CA HIS A 108 -9.06 -18.30 1.83
C HIS A 108 -8.60 -17.87 3.23
N VAL A 109 -7.77 -16.82 3.29
CA VAL A 109 -7.27 -16.25 4.56
C VAL A 109 -8.41 -15.75 5.44
N ALA A 110 -9.40 -15.07 4.86
CA ALA A 110 -10.57 -14.59 5.58
C ALA A 110 -11.41 -15.74 6.16
N ARG A 111 -11.76 -16.74 5.34
CA ARG A 111 -12.57 -17.89 5.78
C ARG A 111 -11.87 -18.73 6.85
N ALA A 112 -10.56 -18.89 6.74
CA ALA A 112 -9.77 -19.67 7.69
C ALA A 112 -9.35 -18.85 8.93
N GLY A 113 -9.65 -17.54 8.98
CA GLY A 113 -9.29 -16.69 10.12
C GLY A 113 -7.78 -16.52 10.32
N LEU A 114 -6.99 -16.64 9.24
CA LEU A 114 -5.52 -16.63 9.30
C LEU A 114 -4.92 -15.23 9.46
N GLY A 115 -5.75 -14.18 9.30
CA GLY A 115 -5.34 -12.78 9.38
C GLY A 115 -5.79 -11.99 8.16
N THR A 116 -4.92 -11.09 7.70
CA THR A 116 -5.16 -10.24 6.53
C THR A 116 -3.90 -10.13 5.69
N ILE A 117 -4.01 -10.34 4.38
CA ILE A 117 -2.91 -10.07 3.44
C ILE A 117 -2.79 -8.54 3.31
N GLN A 118 -1.63 -7.98 3.57
CA GLN A 118 -1.34 -6.56 3.36
C GLN A 118 -0.36 -6.41 2.19
N ILE A 119 -0.73 -5.59 1.22
CA ILE A 119 0.10 -5.16 0.10
C ILE A 119 0.31 -3.67 0.25
N MET A 120 1.56 -3.22 0.14
CA MET A 120 1.90 -1.82 0.29
C MET A 120 3.11 -1.47 -0.58
N GLY A 121 3.21 -0.23 -1.02
CA GLY A 121 4.39 0.35 -1.65
C GLY A 121 5.42 0.80 -0.59
N PHE A 122 6.14 1.87 -0.90
CA PHE A 122 7.09 2.50 0.00
C PHE A 122 6.84 4.00 0.17
N ASP A 123 7.09 4.50 1.37
CA ASP A 123 6.93 5.91 1.75
C ASP A 123 8.20 6.74 1.45
N THR A 124 8.06 7.85 0.71
CA THR A 124 9.18 8.79 0.41
C THR A 124 9.28 9.97 1.38
N ASN A 125 8.36 10.05 2.34
CA ASN A 125 8.14 11.17 3.24
C ASN A 125 8.45 10.84 4.72
N ALA A 126 9.07 9.68 4.97
CA ALA A 126 9.55 9.24 6.29
C ALA A 126 8.55 9.46 7.44
N PRO A 127 7.28 9.01 7.30
CA PRO A 127 6.31 9.13 8.38
C PRO A 127 6.85 8.36 9.60
N HIS A 128 6.71 8.88 10.82
CA HIS A 128 7.27 8.26 12.04
C HIS A 128 8.80 8.13 12.13
N ASP A 129 9.58 8.81 11.28
CA ASP A 129 11.01 8.48 11.06
C ASP A 129 11.19 7.03 10.54
N HIS A 130 10.13 6.43 9.98
CA HIS A 130 10.18 5.15 9.29
C HIS A 130 10.97 5.32 8.00
N ARG A 131 12.14 4.67 7.93
CA ARG A 131 13.02 4.73 6.76
C ARG A 131 12.68 3.61 5.81
N ASP A 132 11.79 3.92 4.87
CA ASP A 132 11.33 2.98 3.85
C ASP A 132 12.25 2.93 2.62
N SER A 133 13.56 2.92 2.90
CA SER A 133 14.64 3.04 1.94
C SER A 133 15.57 1.82 2.04
N PRO A 134 16.14 1.32 0.91
CA PRO A 134 15.92 1.74 -0.48
C PRO A 134 14.54 1.31 -1.04
N PRO A 135 14.11 1.76 -2.24
CA PRO A 135 12.77 1.47 -2.79
C PRO A 135 12.39 -0.02 -2.82
N HIS A 136 11.20 -0.34 -2.35
CA HIS A 136 10.66 -1.69 -2.31
C HIS A 136 9.12 -1.69 -2.22
N ILE A 137 8.50 -2.86 -2.37
CA ILE A 137 7.10 -3.08 -1.97
C ILE A 137 7.03 -4.10 -0.86
N HIS A 138 5.89 -4.12 -0.17
CA HIS A 138 5.56 -5.03 0.89
C HIS A 138 4.46 -5.99 0.46
N MET A 139 4.63 -7.27 0.80
CA MET A 139 3.49 -8.18 0.87
C MET A 139 3.65 -9.12 2.05
N HIS A 140 2.63 -9.18 2.92
CA HIS A 140 2.68 -9.98 4.13
C HIS A 140 1.31 -10.43 4.61
N LEU A 141 1.26 -11.58 5.29
CA LEU A 141 0.07 -12.04 6.00
C LEU A 141 0.16 -11.50 7.42
N ARG A 142 -0.55 -10.41 7.69
CA ARG A 142 -0.64 -9.86 9.05
C ARG A 142 -1.45 -10.83 9.91
N TRP A 143 -0.77 -11.48 10.85
CA TRP A 143 -1.43 -12.37 11.80
C TRP A 143 -2.37 -11.60 12.73
N PRO A 144 -3.45 -12.20 13.25
CA PRO A 144 -4.37 -11.53 14.16
C PRO A 144 -3.69 -10.91 15.39
N GLY A 145 -2.66 -11.59 15.93
CA GLY A 145 -1.85 -11.11 17.05
C GLY A 145 -0.63 -10.27 16.65
N ASN A 146 -0.38 -10.07 15.35
CA ASN A 146 0.71 -9.28 14.74
C ASN A 146 2.15 -9.79 15.01
N THR A 147 2.45 -10.32 16.21
CA THR A 147 3.71 -11.02 16.51
C THR A 147 3.82 -12.30 15.67
N GLY A 148 4.99 -12.53 15.07
CA GLY A 148 5.25 -13.66 14.16
C GLY A 148 4.92 -13.37 12.67
N THR A 149 4.30 -12.23 12.37
CA THR A 149 4.04 -11.79 10.99
C THR A 149 5.35 -11.70 10.22
N GLN A 150 5.44 -12.42 9.10
CA GLN A 150 6.58 -12.34 8.19
C GLN A 150 6.35 -11.24 7.16
N ILE A 151 7.16 -10.19 7.22
CA ILE A 151 7.05 -9.03 6.33
C ILE A 151 8.09 -9.17 5.23
N GLY A 152 7.64 -9.46 4.01
CA GLY A 152 8.50 -9.47 2.82
C GLY A 152 8.65 -8.06 2.25
N HIS A 153 9.91 -7.66 2.01
CA HIS A 153 10.32 -6.39 1.42
C HIS A 153 10.99 -6.70 0.06
N TYR A 154 10.28 -6.46 -1.03
CA TYR A 154 10.70 -6.78 -2.39
C TYR A 154 11.34 -5.56 -3.03
N TYR A 155 12.66 -5.54 -3.07
CA TYR A 155 13.44 -4.37 -3.48
C TYR A 155 13.44 -4.17 -4.99
N ILE A 156 13.23 -2.92 -5.40
CA ILE A 156 13.13 -2.50 -6.79
C ILE A 156 14.44 -1.83 -7.23
N GLY A 157 14.98 -2.28 -8.35
CA GLY A 157 16.16 -1.69 -9.00
C GLY A 157 15.82 -0.44 -9.82
N PRO A 158 16.82 0.34 -10.23
CA PRO A 158 16.63 1.54 -11.05
C PRO A 158 16.06 1.25 -12.46
N ASP A 159 16.06 -0.01 -12.88
CA ASP A 159 15.44 -0.53 -14.10
C ASP A 159 13.96 -0.89 -13.91
N GLY A 160 13.41 -0.71 -12.71
CA GLY A 160 12.03 -1.07 -12.38
C GLY A 160 11.81 -2.58 -12.23
N LEU A 161 12.87 -3.38 -12.04
CA LEU A 161 12.79 -4.82 -11.83
C LEU A 161 13.09 -5.19 -10.36
N LEU A 162 12.53 -6.32 -9.91
CA LEU A 162 12.79 -6.80 -8.55
C LEU A 162 14.20 -7.38 -8.45
N THR A 163 14.93 -7.04 -7.40
CA THR A 163 16.33 -7.48 -7.21
C THR A 163 16.44 -8.60 -6.20
N HIS A 164 15.76 -8.50 -5.07
CA HIS A 164 15.79 -9.46 -3.98
C HIS A 164 14.63 -9.20 -3.01
N ASN A 165 14.39 -10.14 -2.10
CA ASN A 165 13.43 -10.01 -1.01
C ASN A 165 14.16 -10.10 0.34
N VAL A 166 13.79 -9.26 1.30
CA VAL A 166 14.20 -9.40 2.70
C VAL A 166 12.96 -9.63 3.55
N VAL A 167 12.98 -10.71 4.32
CA VAL A 167 11.88 -11.08 5.21
C VAL A 167 12.29 -10.83 6.66
N GLY A 168 11.58 -9.93 7.32
CA GLY A 168 11.64 -9.75 8.77
C GLY A 168 10.48 -10.46 9.46
N VAL A 169 10.66 -10.88 10.72
CA VAL A 169 9.59 -11.46 11.53
C VAL A 169 9.25 -10.53 12.69
N LYS A 170 8.02 -10.04 12.73
CA LYS A 170 7.63 -8.99 13.66
C LYS A 170 7.54 -9.50 15.10
N GLY A 171 8.06 -8.71 16.04
CA GLY A 171 7.93 -8.98 17.48
C GLY A 171 8.75 -10.18 17.97
N LEU A 172 9.64 -10.72 17.13
CA LEU A 172 10.61 -11.75 17.48
C LEU A 172 11.99 -11.24 17.11
N ASP A 173 13.00 -11.45 17.97
CA ASP A 173 14.40 -11.11 17.70
C ASP A 173 15.06 -12.06 16.68
N ALA A 174 14.27 -12.56 15.73
CA ALA A 174 14.76 -13.38 14.64
C ALA A 174 15.49 -12.50 13.62
N PRO A 175 16.69 -12.92 13.16
CA PRO A 175 17.40 -12.17 12.14
C PRO A 175 16.57 -12.13 10.86
N GLN A 176 16.63 -10.99 10.16
CA GLN A 176 16.06 -10.88 8.82
C GLN A 176 16.73 -11.88 7.88
N ARG A 177 15.94 -12.44 6.96
CA ARG A 177 16.43 -13.39 5.96
C ARG A 177 16.29 -12.81 4.56
N ARG A 178 17.41 -12.80 3.84
CA ARG A 178 17.48 -12.38 2.44
C ARG A 178 17.25 -13.56 1.50
N PHE A 179 16.49 -13.31 0.43
CA PHE A 179 16.20 -14.24 -0.66
C PHE A 179 16.56 -13.56 -1.98
N GLU A 180 17.54 -14.13 -2.69
CA GLU A 180 17.94 -13.66 -4.02
C GLU A 180 16.97 -14.12 -5.11
N ARG A 181 17.14 -13.60 -6.32
CA ARG A 181 16.46 -14.11 -7.52
C ARG A 181 16.60 -15.64 -7.63
N GLY A 182 15.51 -16.31 -7.99
CA GLY A 182 15.36 -17.75 -8.07
C GLY A 182 15.03 -18.43 -6.74
N GLN A 183 15.22 -17.76 -5.59
CA GLN A 183 14.91 -18.35 -4.28
C GLN A 183 13.45 -18.10 -3.91
N ALA A 184 12.79 -19.16 -3.44
CA ALA A 184 11.41 -19.09 -2.97
C ALA A 184 11.35 -18.80 -1.46
N PHE A 185 10.33 -18.04 -1.08
CA PHE A 185 9.91 -17.83 0.30
C PHE A 185 8.43 -18.15 0.44
N THR A 186 8.07 -19.00 1.40
CA THR A 186 6.68 -19.32 1.72
C THR A 186 6.28 -18.59 3.00
N THR A 187 5.24 -17.75 2.90
CA THR A 187 4.62 -17.16 4.08
C THR A 187 3.73 -18.18 4.76
N ILE A 188 3.89 -18.29 6.08
CA ILE A 188 3.10 -19.21 6.91
C ILE A 188 2.07 -18.46 7.76
N GLY A 189 0.96 -19.15 8.05
CA GLY A 189 -0.03 -18.73 9.02
C GLY A 189 0.45 -18.94 10.46
N ALA A 190 -0.32 -18.43 11.42
CA ALA A 190 -0.05 -18.63 12.85
C ALA A 190 -0.16 -20.10 13.29
N ASP A 191 -0.78 -20.94 12.48
CA ASP A 191 -0.87 -22.40 12.61
C ASP A 191 0.38 -23.14 12.07
N GLY A 192 1.35 -22.40 11.53
CA GLY A 192 2.58 -22.93 10.94
C GLY A 192 2.42 -23.50 9.53
N GLN A 193 1.22 -23.45 8.93
CA GLN A 193 0.99 -23.94 7.57
C GLN A 193 1.35 -22.89 6.53
N GLY A 194 1.84 -23.33 5.37
CA GLY A 194 2.06 -22.46 4.23
C GLY A 194 0.75 -21.88 3.71
N VAL A 195 0.75 -20.58 3.38
CA VAL A 195 -0.42 -19.89 2.81
C VAL A 195 -0.16 -19.54 1.36
N TYR A 196 0.96 -18.86 1.10
CA TYR A 196 1.39 -18.51 -0.25
C TYR A 196 2.91 -18.52 -0.36
N THR A 197 3.40 -18.77 -1.57
CA THR A 197 4.81 -18.78 -1.92
C THR A 197 5.10 -17.67 -2.92
N HIS A 198 6.21 -16.98 -2.69
CA HIS A 198 6.76 -15.97 -3.58
C HIS A 198 8.14 -16.35 -4.07
N ARG A 199 8.45 -15.97 -5.31
CA ARG A 199 9.80 -16.07 -5.85
C ARG A 199 10.02 -14.92 -6.82
N ILE A 200 11.13 -14.20 -6.65
CA ILE A 200 11.60 -13.29 -7.70
C ILE A 200 12.31 -14.15 -8.75
N THR A 201 11.94 -14.07 -10.03
CA THR A 201 12.58 -14.88 -11.08
C THR A 201 13.99 -14.38 -11.40
N ALA A 202 14.77 -15.10 -12.21
CA ALA A 202 16.10 -14.68 -12.63
C ALA A 202 16.09 -13.33 -13.38
N GLU A 203 15.00 -13.07 -14.11
CA GLU A 203 14.72 -11.86 -14.87
C GLU A 203 14.30 -10.68 -13.96
N GLY A 204 14.01 -10.92 -12.68
CA GLY A 204 13.49 -9.89 -11.77
C GLY A 204 11.97 -9.71 -11.82
N TRP A 205 11.26 -10.74 -12.28
CA TRP A 205 9.79 -10.81 -12.26
C TRP A 205 9.32 -11.41 -10.94
N LEU A 206 8.00 -11.48 -10.72
CA LEU A 206 7.43 -12.05 -9.50
C LEU A 206 6.55 -13.26 -9.82
N ASP A 207 6.86 -14.39 -9.20
CA ASP A 207 5.95 -15.51 -9.08
C ASP A 207 5.24 -15.41 -7.72
N LEU A 208 3.91 -15.52 -7.73
CA LEU A 208 3.07 -15.59 -6.52
C LEU A 208 2.08 -16.74 -6.70
N GLY A 209 2.06 -17.67 -5.76
CA GLY A 209 1.16 -18.83 -5.80
C GLY A 209 0.68 -19.25 -4.43
N ARG A 210 -0.35 -20.10 -4.39
CA ARG A 210 -0.66 -20.87 -3.18
C ARG A 210 0.56 -21.73 -2.81
N SER A 211 0.74 -22.05 -1.53
CA SER A 211 1.94 -22.78 -1.08
C SER A 211 2.14 -24.15 -1.74
N ASP A 212 1.06 -24.77 -2.22
CA ASP A 212 0.99 -26.10 -2.83
C ASP A 212 0.54 -26.08 -4.31
N GLY A 213 0.40 -24.89 -4.91
CA GLY A 213 -0.20 -24.72 -6.23
C GLY A 213 0.73 -24.09 -7.26
N PRO A 214 0.37 -24.16 -8.56
CA PRO A 214 1.06 -23.41 -9.59
C PRO A 214 0.91 -21.89 -9.34
N PRO A 215 1.97 -21.09 -9.54
CA PRO A 215 1.92 -19.66 -9.30
C PRO A 215 1.29 -18.90 -10.48
N CYS A 216 0.79 -17.69 -10.19
CA CYS A 216 0.70 -16.64 -11.18
C CYS A 216 2.09 -16.08 -11.49
N HIS A 217 2.33 -15.81 -12.76
CA HIS A 217 3.54 -15.15 -13.25
C HIS A 217 3.24 -13.67 -13.51
N ILE A 218 3.89 -12.78 -12.76
CA ILE A 218 3.76 -11.32 -12.88
C ILE A 218 5.04 -10.79 -13.52
N ARG A 219 4.95 -10.33 -14.78
CA ARG A 219 6.09 -9.82 -15.56
C ARG A 219 5.86 -8.40 -16.06
N PRO A 220 6.91 -7.62 -16.35
CA PRO A 220 6.78 -6.32 -17.01
C PRO A 220 6.04 -6.41 -18.34
N ALA A 221 5.27 -5.36 -18.64
CA ALA A 221 4.53 -5.23 -19.89
C ALA A 221 5.34 -4.56 -21.02
N GLY A 222 6.54 -4.05 -20.72
CA GLY A 222 7.43 -3.34 -21.64
C GLY A 222 8.88 -3.26 -21.13
N ALA A 223 9.71 -2.52 -21.86
CA ALA A 223 11.16 -2.46 -21.63
C ALA A 223 11.60 -1.64 -20.39
N GLY A 224 10.70 -0.83 -19.81
CA GLY A 224 10.98 0.00 -18.63
C GLY A 224 10.75 -0.70 -17.29
N GLY A 225 10.86 -2.03 -17.25
CA GLY A 225 10.47 -2.82 -16.07
C GLY A 225 8.99 -2.64 -15.73
N PHE A 226 8.64 -2.81 -14.45
CA PHE A 226 7.26 -2.70 -13.99
C PHE A 226 6.67 -1.29 -14.11
N ALA A 227 7.50 -0.24 -14.23
CA ALA A 227 7.03 1.12 -14.51
C ALA A 227 6.28 1.24 -15.85
N SER A 228 6.43 0.27 -16.75
CA SER A 228 5.69 0.21 -18.03
C SER A 228 4.37 -0.57 -17.97
N GLY A 229 3.96 -0.98 -16.76
CA GLY A 229 2.84 -1.89 -16.52
C GLY A 229 3.29 -3.33 -16.28
N ALA A 230 2.34 -4.17 -15.90
CA ALA A 230 2.53 -5.60 -15.65
C ALA A 230 1.63 -6.45 -16.55
N ILE A 231 2.01 -7.71 -16.73
CA ILE A 231 1.16 -8.77 -17.26
C ILE A 231 1.11 -9.85 -16.20
N VAL A 232 -0.09 -10.14 -15.71
CA VAL A 232 -0.37 -11.18 -14.73
C VAL A 232 -0.96 -12.39 -15.45
N ALA A 233 -0.24 -13.50 -15.44
CA ALA A 233 -0.68 -14.75 -16.05
C ALA A 233 -0.87 -15.82 -14.96
N CYS A 234 -2.12 -16.10 -14.62
CA CYS A 234 -2.48 -17.11 -13.63
C CYS A 234 -2.90 -18.44 -14.29
N PRO A 235 -2.69 -19.59 -13.63
CA PRO A 235 -3.07 -20.90 -14.16
C PRO A 235 -4.57 -20.97 -14.47
N GLY A 236 -4.92 -21.34 -15.71
CA GLY A 236 -6.31 -21.48 -16.15
C GLY A 236 -7.03 -20.17 -16.48
N GLN A 237 -6.34 -19.02 -16.41
CA GLN A 237 -6.91 -17.70 -16.71
C GLN A 237 -6.22 -17.05 -17.92
N ALA A 238 -6.93 -16.17 -18.61
CA ALA A 238 -6.32 -15.33 -19.63
C ALA A 238 -5.36 -14.33 -18.97
N PRO A 239 -4.16 -14.06 -19.54
CA PRO A 239 -3.28 -13.04 -19.01
C PRO A 239 -3.94 -11.66 -19.02
N ARG A 240 -3.78 -10.90 -17.95
CA ARG A 240 -4.28 -9.52 -17.84
C ARG A 240 -3.12 -8.54 -17.86
N ARG A 241 -3.21 -7.50 -18.68
CA ARG A 241 -2.31 -6.35 -18.56
C ARG A 241 -2.83 -5.42 -17.48
N ILE A 242 -1.92 -4.92 -16.64
CA ILE A 242 -2.21 -3.95 -15.59
C ILE A 242 -1.40 -2.69 -15.84
N THR A 243 -2.07 -1.55 -15.84
CA THR A 243 -1.45 -0.23 -15.79
C THR A 243 -2.09 0.60 -14.69
N VAL A 244 -1.28 1.42 -14.04
CA VAL A 244 -1.69 2.26 -12.90
C VAL A 244 -1.23 3.68 -13.18
N ASP A 245 -2.10 4.64 -12.89
CA ASP A 245 -1.83 6.08 -13.01
C ASP A 245 -2.35 6.77 -11.75
N ASP A 246 -1.48 7.52 -11.08
CA ASP A 246 -1.81 8.28 -9.88
C ASP A 246 -1.67 9.78 -10.12
N ASP A 247 -2.79 10.44 -10.37
CA ASP A 247 -2.89 11.89 -10.51
C ASP A 247 -2.98 12.53 -9.12
N LEU A 248 -1.80 12.74 -8.52
CA LEU A 248 -1.63 13.40 -7.22
C LEU A 248 -2.26 14.79 -7.16
N ALA A 249 -2.27 15.53 -8.26
CA ALA A 249 -2.78 16.90 -8.27
C ALA A 249 -4.30 16.94 -8.12
N HIS A 250 -5.00 15.95 -8.68
CA HIS A 250 -6.46 15.86 -8.65
C HIS A 250 -7.00 14.82 -7.68
N GLY A 251 -6.13 14.01 -7.06
CA GLY A 251 -6.53 12.97 -6.12
C GLY A 251 -7.26 11.82 -6.83
N VAL A 252 -6.72 11.37 -7.97
CA VAL A 252 -7.34 10.33 -8.80
C VAL A 252 -6.34 9.21 -9.08
N LEU A 253 -6.66 8.01 -8.61
CA LEU A 253 -5.91 6.79 -8.90
C LEU A 253 -6.71 5.94 -9.89
N THR A 254 -6.13 5.63 -11.05
CA THR A 254 -6.74 4.82 -12.10
C THR A 254 -5.98 3.52 -12.28
N VAL A 255 -6.70 2.41 -12.34
CA VAL A 255 -6.15 1.07 -12.57
C VAL A 255 -6.89 0.42 -13.73
N ASP A 256 -6.16 0.06 -14.77
CA ASP A 256 -6.69 -0.59 -15.97
C ASP A 256 -6.21 -2.05 -16.02
N THR A 257 -7.14 -3.01 -16.14
CA THR A 257 -6.87 -4.46 -16.19
C THR A 257 -7.24 -5.12 -17.54
N ASP A 258 -7.14 -4.36 -18.65
CA ASP A 258 -7.72 -4.61 -19.99
C ASP A 258 -9.26 -4.71 -20.04
N ALA A 259 -9.88 -5.41 -19.08
CA ALA A 259 -11.31 -5.65 -19.02
C ALA A 259 -12.06 -4.60 -18.20
N ILE A 260 -11.41 -4.03 -17.19
CA ILE A 260 -12.01 -3.13 -16.21
C ILE A 260 -11.09 -1.94 -15.99
N ARG A 261 -11.69 -0.75 -15.94
CA ARG A 261 -11.08 0.47 -15.41
C ARG A 261 -11.65 0.75 -14.04
N GLU A 262 -10.82 0.64 -13.00
CA GLU A 262 -11.14 1.08 -11.64
C GLU A 262 -10.64 2.52 -11.47
N THR A 263 -11.47 3.41 -10.92
CA THR A 263 -11.10 4.80 -10.62
C THR A 263 -11.42 5.10 -9.16
N PHE A 264 -10.39 5.45 -8.40
CA PHE A 264 -10.46 5.80 -7.00
C PHE A 264 -10.23 7.30 -6.85
N HIS A 265 -11.13 7.96 -6.14
CA HIS A 265 -10.95 9.36 -5.77
C HIS A 265 -10.48 9.42 -4.32
N TYR A 266 -9.49 10.26 -4.02
CA TYR A 266 -8.95 10.43 -2.68
C TYR A 266 -8.64 11.91 -2.40
N ASP A 267 -8.47 12.26 -1.14
CA ASP A 267 -8.02 13.59 -0.72
C ASP A 267 -6.48 13.67 -0.89
N PRO A 268 -5.95 14.52 -1.79
CA PRO A 268 -4.51 14.60 -2.06
C PRO A 268 -3.63 14.91 -0.85
N ASP A 269 -4.18 15.53 0.19
CA ASP A 269 -3.40 15.91 1.35
C ASP A 269 -3.28 14.81 2.40
N THR A 270 -4.20 13.84 2.38
CA THR A 270 -4.30 12.78 3.41
C THR A 270 -4.27 11.36 2.83
N GLY A 271 -4.46 11.19 1.51
CA GLY A 271 -4.67 9.89 0.88
C GLY A 271 -6.01 9.25 1.23
N ARG A 272 -6.90 9.93 1.97
CA ARG A 272 -8.17 9.35 2.37
C ARG A 272 -9.08 9.15 1.16
N LEU A 273 -9.52 7.92 0.94
CA LEU A 273 -10.49 7.59 -0.11
C LEU A 273 -11.79 8.40 0.06
N THR A 274 -12.27 8.99 -1.03
CA THR A 274 -13.51 9.79 -1.11
C THR A 274 -14.54 9.16 -2.05
N SER A 275 -14.11 8.27 -2.96
CA SER A 275 -15.04 7.42 -3.72
C SER A 275 -15.73 6.39 -2.81
N PRO A 276 -16.95 5.94 -3.14
CA PRO A 276 -17.66 4.92 -2.36
C PRO A 276 -16.85 3.62 -2.24
N SER A 277 -16.67 3.13 -1.01
CA SER A 277 -15.98 1.86 -0.71
C SER A 277 -16.95 0.72 -0.37
N ASP A 278 -18.20 1.04 -0.03
CA ASP A 278 -19.22 0.09 0.40
C ASP A 278 -20.51 0.25 -0.38
N VAL A 279 -21.20 -0.86 -0.62
CA VAL A 279 -22.59 -0.81 -1.08
C VAL A 279 -23.42 -0.21 0.06
N PRO A 280 -24.26 0.82 -0.21
CA PRO A 280 -25.19 1.33 0.78
C PRO A 280 -26.01 0.17 1.37
N ARG A 281 -26.02 0.04 2.70
CA ARG A 281 -26.84 -1.02 3.32
C ARG A 281 -28.29 -0.80 2.89
N PRO A 282 -28.98 -1.83 2.37
CA PRO A 282 -30.39 -1.69 2.10
C PRO A 282 -31.11 -1.29 3.41
N GLY A 283 -32.11 -0.42 3.29
CA GLY A 283 -33.03 -0.20 4.41
C GLY A 283 -33.69 -1.51 4.84
N PRO A 284 -34.33 -1.56 6.02
CA PRO A 284 -35.02 -2.77 6.47
C PRO A 284 -35.96 -3.27 5.37
N SER A 285 -35.73 -4.50 4.91
CA SER A 285 -36.57 -5.13 3.91
C SER A 285 -37.93 -5.45 4.54
N VAL A 286 -39.00 -5.00 3.89
CA VAL A 286 -40.40 -5.39 4.19
C VAL A 286 -40.79 -6.69 3.49
N PHE A 287 -39.82 -7.47 2.97
CA PHE A 287 -40.11 -8.75 2.34
C PHE A 287 -40.55 -9.78 3.39
N THR A 288 -41.85 -9.81 3.64
CA THR A 288 -42.55 -10.97 4.18
C THR A 288 -42.72 -11.92 3.01
N GLY A 289 -41.87 -12.96 2.93
CA GLY A 289 -42.08 -14.00 1.93
C GLY A 289 -43.48 -14.61 2.12
N ASP A 290 -44.29 -14.58 1.06
CA ASP A 290 -45.57 -15.28 1.05
C ASP A 290 -45.31 -16.79 1.04
N GLY A 291 -45.77 -17.47 2.11
CA GLY A 291 -46.27 -18.85 2.15
C GLY A 291 -45.43 -19.97 1.53
#